data_AF-A0A357GTL0-F1
#
_entry.id   AF-A0A357GTL0-F1
#
_cell.length_a   1.000
_cell.length_b   1.000
_cell.length_c   1.000
_cell.angle_alpha   90.00
_cell.angle_beta   90.00
_cell.angle_gamma   90.00
#
_symmetry.space_group_name_H-M   'P 1'
#
loop_
_entity.id
_entity.type
_entity.pdbx_description
1 polymer ?
#
loop_
_entity_poly.entity_id
_entity_poly.type
_entity_poly.pdbx_seq_one_letter_code
_entity_poly.pdbx_strand_id
1 'polypeptide(L)'
;DSKFKIQNSKFFGLDLSKEALKIAKQNAKLNKVNKNIKFLHGNLLSPLNHNSRFKIHNSKILILANLPYLSKDIYAACALNVKKYEPKSALYSANDGLAHYEKLFFQIKKILQNTKYKIQNTILMEISPEQKKPLPPLIKKYFPQAKIEFKKDLAEKWRVCKIEIK
;
A
#
# COMPACT_ATOMS: atom_id res chain seq x y z
N ASP A 1 22.50 -19.68 5.77
CA ASP A 1 21.71 -18.62 5.12
C ASP A 1 20.65 -19.15 4.17
N SER A 2 19.49 -19.54 4.72
CA SER A 2 18.31 -19.88 3.94
C SER A 2 17.71 -18.60 3.32
N LYS A 3 18.27 -18.18 2.18
CA LYS A 3 17.67 -17.15 1.33
C LYS A 3 16.25 -17.61 0.99
N PHE A 4 15.24 -17.00 1.61
CA PHE A 4 13.84 -17.15 1.24
C PHE A 4 13.68 -16.74 -0.22
N LYS A 5 13.80 -17.71 -1.15
CA LYS A 5 13.50 -17.51 -2.56
C LYS A 5 11.98 -17.50 -2.69
N ILE A 6 11.41 -16.32 -2.83
CA ILE A 6 10.06 -16.16 -3.36
C ILE A 6 10.11 -16.55 -4.85
N GLN A 7 9.91 -17.84 -5.14
CA GLN A 7 9.91 -18.35 -6.52
C GLN A 7 8.60 -17.97 -7.23
N ASN A 8 8.67 -17.74 -8.54
CA ASN A 8 7.53 -17.47 -9.42
C ASN A 8 6.63 -16.28 -9.03
N SER A 9 7.19 -15.21 -8.46
CA SER A 9 6.44 -13.98 -8.15
C SER A 9 6.67 -12.86 -9.15
N LYS A 10 5.60 -12.10 -9.41
CA LYS A 10 5.63 -10.87 -10.22
C LYS A 10 5.55 -9.67 -9.28
N PHE A 11 6.50 -8.75 -9.39
CA PHE A 11 6.52 -7.55 -8.56
C PHE A 11 6.05 -6.33 -9.34
N PHE A 12 5.26 -5.49 -8.69
CA PHE A 12 4.78 -4.23 -9.24
C PHE A 12 5.11 -3.09 -8.27
N GLY A 13 5.73 -2.02 -8.76
CA GLY A 13 5.93 -0.78 -8.03
C GLY A 13 5.02 0.30 -8.60
N LEU A 14 4.16 0.87 -7.77
CA LEU A 14 3.18 1.87 -8.20
C LEU A 14 3.36 3.14 -7.38
N ASP A 15 3.35 4.28 -8.06
CA ASP A 15 3.45 5.58 -7.39
C ASP A 15 2.77 6.67 -8.25
N LEU A 16 2.27 7.71 -7.60
CA LEU A 16 1.69 8.89 -8.23
C LEU A 16 2.78 9.85 -8.73
N SER A 17 3.98 9.84 -8.15
CA SER A 17 5.11 10.68 -8.57
C SER A 17 5.95 9.97 -9.63
N LYS A 18 6.15 10.64 -10.78
CA LYS A 18 7.06 10.15 -11.83
C LYS A 18 8.52 10.18 -11.36
N GLU A 19 8.86 11.16 -10.53
CA GLU A 19 10.17 11.37 -9.94
C GLU A 19 10.49 10.23 -8.96
N ALA A 20 9.57 9.89 -8.07
CA ALA A 20 9.70 8.73 -7.18
C ALA A 20 9.92 7.43 -7.97
N LEU A 21 9.16 7.20 -9.04
CA LEU A 21 9.36 6.03 -9.91
C LEU A 21 10.71 6.04 -10.64
N LYS A 22 11.24 7.21 -11.00
CA LYS A 22 12.57 7.32 -11.61
C LYS A 22 13.65 6.86 -10.62
N ILE A 23 13.58 7.34 -9.38
CA ILE A 23 14.50 6.92 -8.30
C ILE A 23 14.33 5.42 -8.00
N ALA A 24 13.09 4.93 -7.88
CA ALA A 24 12.83 3.50 -7.63
C ALA A 24 13.41 2.60 -8.74
N LYS A 25 13.30 3.02 -10.01
CA LYS A 25 13.92 2.31 -11.15
C LYS A 25 15.45 2.31 -11.09
N GLN A 26 16.07 3.42 -10.67
CA GLN A 26 17.52 3.50 -10.47
C GLN A 26 17.96 2.55 -9.35
N ASN A 27 17.27 2.58 -8.21
CA ASN A 27 17.53 1.67 -7.09
C ASN A 27 17.37 0.20 -7.50
N ALA A 28 16.35 -0.13 -8.29
CA ALA A 28 16.16 -1.49 -8.80
C ALA A 28 17.30 -1.95 -9.72
N LYS A 29 17.89 -1.05 -10.52
CA LYS A 29 19.07 -1.35 -11.36
C LYS A 29 20.31 -1.57 -10.50
N LEU A 30 20.57 -0.69 -9.54
CA LEU A 30 21.71 -0.79 -8.62
C LEU A 30 21.69 -2.11 -7.84
N ASN A 31 20.50 -2.56 -7.43
CA ASN A 31 20.30 -3.82 -6.71
C ASN A 31 20.08 -5.04 -7.63
N LYS A 32 20.22 -4.89 -8.97
CA LYS A 32 20.08 -5.98 -9.95
C LYS A 32 18.72 -6.70 -9.94
N VAL A 33 17.64 -6.01 -9.54
CA VAL A 33 16.26 -6.54 -9.50
C VAL A 33 15.33 -5.88 -10.52
N ASN A 34 15.83 -4.96 -11.34
CA ASN A 34 15.04 -4.20 -12.32
C ASN A 34 14.32 -5.06 -13.36
N LYS A 35 14.78 -6.29 -13.63
CA LYS A 35 14.07 -7.24 -14.52
C LYS A 35 12.85 -7.90 -13.83
N ASN A 36 12.79 -7.87 -12.51
CA ASN A 36 11.76 -8.56 -11.72
C ASN A 36 10.60 -7.65 -11.31
N ILE A 37 10.75 -6.33 -11.43
CA ILE A 37 9.78 -5.33 -10.97
C ILE A 37 9.23 -4.52 -12.15
N LYS A 38 7.92 -4.51 -12.33
CA LYS A 38 7.24 -3.62 -13.27
C LYS A 38 6.78 -2.36 -12.56
N PHE A 39 7.28 -1.21 -13.00
CA PHE A 39 6.89 0.08 -12.44
C PHE A 39 5.74 0.72 -13.23
N LEU A 40 4.70 1.17 -12.55
CA LEU A 40 3.51 1.79 -13.15
C LEU A 40 3.22 3.14 -12.49
N HIS A 41 2.99 4.15 -13.32
CA HIS A 41 2.61 5.48 -12.84
C HIS A 41 1.10 5.61 -12.72
N GLY A 42 0.63 6.05 -11.55
CA GLY A 42 -0.76 6.41 -11.32
C GLY A 42 -1.17 6.26 -9.85
N ASN A 43 -2.45 6.52 -9.59
CA ASN A 43 -2.95 6.59 -8.23
C ASN A 43 -3.28 5.18 -7.69
N LEU A 44 -2.50 4.73 -6.70
CA LEU A 44 -2.67 3.42 -6.05
C LEU A 44 -2.76 2.30 -7.11
N LEU A 45 -3.79 1.46 -7.07
CA LEU A 45 -3.98 0.31 -7.95
C LEU A 45 -4.64 0.65 -9.30
N SER A 46 -4.99 1.92 -9.56
CA SER A 46 -5.63 2.31 -10.83
C SER A 46 -4.87 1.88 -12.09
N PRO A 47 -3.52 1.90 -12.15
CA PRO A 47 -2.79 1.43 -13.32
C PRO A 47 -2.95 -0.06 -13.62
N LEU A 48 -3.40 -0.87 -12.64
CA LEU A 48 -3.62 -2.30 -12.82
C LEU A 48 -4.92 -2.57 -13.57
N ASN A 49 -5.95 -1.74 -13.39
CA ASN A 49 -7.25 -1.88 -14.05
C ASN A 49 -7.16 -1.70 -15.58
N HIS A 50 -6.24 -0.85 -16.04
CA HIS A 50 -6.05 -0.56 -17.47
C HIS A 50 -4.99 -1.43 -18.14
N ASN A 51 -4.31 -2.30 -17.39
CA ASN A 51 -3.24 -3.12 -17.92
C ASN A 51 -3.80 -4.48 -18.35
N SER A 52 -4.10 -4.64 -19.64
CA SER A 52 -4.56 -5.93 -20.21
C SER A 52 -3.61 -7.11 -19.95
N ARG A 53 -2.35 -6.84 -19.58
CA ARG A 53 -1.34 -7.84 -19.18
C ARG A 53 -1.37 -8.19 -17.70
N PHE A 54 -2.10 -7.45 -16.87
CA PHE A 54 -2.32 -7.77 -15.46
C PHE A 54 -3.52 -8.70 -15.34
N LYS A 55 -3.29 -9.98 -15.63
CA LYS A 55 -4.28 -11.03 -15.41
C LYS A 55 -4.00 -11.71 -14.08
N ILE A 56 -4.87 -11.50 -13.10
CA ILE A 56 -4.82 -12.22 -11.83
C ILE A 56 -5.58 -13.54 -12.04
N HIS A 57 -4.85 -14.63 -12.24
CA HIS A 57 -5.41 -15.97 -12.30
C HIS A 57 -5.03 -16.72 -11.03
N ASN A 58 -6.01 -17.18 -10.24
CA ASN A 58 -5.82 -18.04 -9.05
C ASN A 58 -4.52 -17.76 -8.29
N SER A 59 -4.36 -16.52 -7.82
CA SER A 59 -3.10 -16.02 -7.26
C SER A 59 -3.26 -15.64 -5.80
N LYS A 60 -2.19 -15.79 -5.03
CA LYS A 60 -2.01 -15.11 -3.75
C LYS A 60 -1.43 -13.74 -4.03
N ILE A 61 -2.11 -12.68 -3.61
CA ILE A 61 -1.64 -11.30 -3.75
C ILE A 61 -1.19 -10.80 -2.39
N LEU A 62 0.03 -10.28 -2.35
CA LEU A 62 0.54 -9.49 -1.24
C LEU A 62 0.59 -8.03 -1.66
N ILE A 63 -0.16 -7.18 -0.97
CA ILE A 63 -0.15 -5.73 -1.14
C ILE A 63 0.64 -5.14 0.02
N LEU A 64 1.69 -4.39 -0.30
CA LEU A 64 2.50 -3.64 0.66
C LEU A 64 2.28 -2.16 0.40
N ALA A 65 1.93 -1.39 1.43
CA ALA A 65 1.69 0.05 1.25
C ALA A 65 2.17 0.85 2.45
N ASN A 66 3.10 1.78 2.21
CA ASN A 66 3.34 2.90 3.11
C ASN A 66 2.67 4.12 2.47
N LEU A 67 1.50 4.50 2.99
CA LEU A 67 0.67 5.54 2.39
C LEU A 67 0.79 6.85 3.19
N PRO A 68 0.53 8.01 2.56
CA PRO A 68 0.34 9.24 3.30
C PRO A 68 -0.79 9.07 4.31
N TYR A 69 -0.55 9.52 5.54
CA TYR A 69 -1.44 9.20 6.65
C TYR A 69 -1.60 10.35 7.65
N LEU A 70 -0.91 11.48 7.45
CA LEU A 70 -1.05 12.63 8.34
C LEU A 70 -2.35 13.39 8.05
N SER A 71 -3.15 13.63 9.07
CA SER A 71 -4.32 14.52 8.99
C SER A 71 -3.89 15.97 8.73
N LYS A 72 -4.85 16.85 8.45
CA LYS A 72 -4.58 18.27 8.25
C LYS A 72 -3.87 18.90 9.44
N ASP A 73 -4.35 18.61 10.64
CA ASP A 73 -3.84 19.22 11.88
C ASP A 73 -2.46 18.66 12.25
N ILE A 74 -2.26 17.34 12.09
CA ILE A 74 -0.95 16.72 12.32
C ILE A 74 0.07 17.24 11.30
N TYR A 75 -0.31 17.32 10.03
CA TYR A 75 0.55 17.91 9.00
C TYR A 75 0.88 19.36 9.31
N ALA A 76 -0.10 20.16 9.79
CA ALA A 76 0.14 21.54 10.21
C ALA A 76 1.08 21.64 11.42
N ALA A 77 1.08 20.67 12.32
CA ALA A 77 2.00 20.60 13.47
C ALA A 77 3.40 20.05 13.13
N CYS A 78 3.61 19.47 11.94
CA CYS A 78 4.92 18.95 11.55
C CYS A 78 5.99 20.06 11.55
N ALA A 79 7.18 19.68 12.02
CA ALA A 79 8.36 20.52 12.00
C ALA A 79 8.66 21.04 10.57
N LEU A 80 9.18 22.26 10.48
CA LEU A 80 9.41 22.95 9.21
C LEU A 80 10.35 22.17 8.28
N ASN A 81 11.32 21.44 8.83
CA ASN A 81 12.21 20.59 8.06
C ASN A 81 11.45 19.46 7.34
N VAL A 82 10.51 18.77 8.00
CA VAL A 82 9.70 17.71 7.40
C VAL A 82 8.90 18.26 6.22
N LYS A 83 8.25 19.41 6.40
CA LYS A 83 7.48 20.07 5.33
C LYS A 83 8.34 20.58 4.17
N LYS A 84 9.62 20.88 4.42
CA LYS A 84 10.57 21.42 3.43
C LYS A 84 11.20 20.31 2.59
N TYR A 85 11.47 19.15 3.17
CA TYR A 85 12.19 18.06 2.50
C TYR A 85 11.26 17.00 1.89
N GLU A 86 10.05 16.83 2.42
CA GLU A 86 9.10 15.85 1.89
C GLU A 86 7.92 16.52 1.18
N PRO A 87 7.52 16.02 0.00
CA PRO A 87 6.38 16.58 -0.72
C PRO A 87 5.09 16.35 0.07
N LYS A 88 4.21 17.35 0.10
CA LYS A 88 2.90 17.26 0.79
C LYS A 88 2.10 16.02 0.41
N SER A 89 2.18 15.58 -0.86
CA SER A 89 1.50 14.39 -1.36
C SER A 89 2.01 13.07 -0.77
N ALA A 90 3.21 13.04 -0.21
CA ALA A 90 3.76 11.86 0.49
C ALA A 90 3.34 11.82 1.97
N LEU A 91 2.94 12.95 2.54
CA LEU A 91 2.67 13.11 3.98
C LEU A 91 1.18 13.19 4.31
N TYR A 92 0.46 14.05 3.58
CA TYR A 92 -0.91 14.42 3.91
C TYR A 92 -1.94 13.45 3.34
N SER A 93 -2.95 13.15 4.15
CA SER A 93 -4.13 12.39 3.77
C SER A 93 -5.39 13.01 4.38
N ALA A 94 -6.40 13.22 3.54
CA ALA A 94 -7.70 13.75 3.96
C ALA A 94 -8.45 12.74 4.86
N ASN A 95 -9.62 13.13 5.38
CA ASN A 95 -10.47 12.31 6.26
C ASN A 95 -9.66 11.79 7.46
N ASP A 96 -9.03 12.71 8.19
CA ASP A 96 -8.21 12.42 9.37
C ASP A 96 -7.11 11.39 9.12
N GLY A 97 -6.48 11.47 7.94
CA GLY A 97 -5.43 10.55 7.53
C GLY A 97 -5.91 9.30 6.79
N LEU A 98 -7.22 9.06 6.70
CA LEU A 98 -7.77 7.78 6.24
C LEU A 98 -8.08 7.69 4.73
N ALA A 99 -8.10 8.81 4.01
CA ALA A 99 -8.57 8.86 2.62
C ALA A 99 -7.81 7.91 1.68
N HIS A 100 -6.48 7.80 1.83
CA HIS A 100 -5.68 6.90 1.01
C HIS A 100 -5.95 5.42 1.30
N TYR A 101 -6.15 5.04 2.57
CA TYR A 101 -6.55 3.67 2.93
C TYR A 101 -7.93 3.34 2.37
N GLU A 102 -8.91 4.25 2.52
CA GLU A 102 -10.26 4.03 2.00
C GLU A 102 -10.26 3.85 0.47
N LYS A 103 -9.49 4.69 -0.24
CA LYS A 103 -9.35 4.56 -1.69
C LYS A 103 -8.68 3.24 -2.10
N LEU A 104 -7.67 2.79 -1.36
CA LEU A 104 -7.02 1.50 -1.60
C LEU A 104 -8.03 0.36 -1.41
N PHE A 105 -8.79 0.36 -0.31
CA PHE A 105 -9.80 -0.67 -0.05
C PHE A 105 -10.89 -0.70 -1.11
N PHE A 106 -11.36 0.46 -1.56
CA PHE A 106 -12.32 0.55 -2.65
C PHE A 106 -11.78 -0.06 -3.94
N GLN A 107 -10.54 0.24 -4.31
CA GLN A 107 -9.92 -0.32 -5.51
C GLN A 107 -9.72 -1.84 -5.41
N ILE A 108 -9.28 -2.34 -4.25
CA ILE A 108 -9.15 -3.79 -4.00
C ILE A 108 -10.52 -4.46 -4.12
N LYS A 109 -11.56 -3.91 -3.48
CA LYS A 109 -12.93 -4.43 -3.57
C LYS A 109 -13.40 -4.51 -5.02
N LYS A 110 -13.18 -3.46 -5.83
CA LYS A 110 -13.52 -3.47 -7.26
C LYS A 110 -12.77 -4.56 -8.03
N ILE A 111 -11.49 -4.74 -7.78
CA ILE A 111 -10.69 -5.81 -8.42
C ILE A 111 -11.27 -7.19 -8.07
N LEU A 112 -11.62 -7.42 -6.80
CA LEU A 112 -12.20 -8.69 -6.35
C LEU A 112 -13.61 -8.95 -6.89
N GLN A 113 -14.42 -7.92 -7.08
CA GLN A 113 -15.77 -8.06 -7.66
C GLN A 113 -15.74 -8.34 -9.16
N ASN A 114 -14.72 -7.84 -9.87
CA ASN A 114 -14.61 -7.95 -11.32
C ASN A 114 -13.83 -9.19 -11.80
N THR A 115 -13.44 -10.07 -10.89
CA THR A 115 -12.68 -11.29 -11.22
C THR A 115 -13.49 -12.54 -10.95
N LYS A 116 -13.41 -13.51 -11.86
CA LYS A 116 -13.97 -14.86 -11.66
C LYS A 116 -13.03 -15.79 -10.89
N TYR A 117 -11.82 -15.33 -10.58
CA TYR A 117 -10.79 -16.14 -9.93
C TYR A 117 -10.84 -15.98 -8.42
N LYS A 118 -10.53 -17.06 -7.70
CA LYS A 118 -10.34 -16.98 -6.25
C LYS A 118 -9.00 -16.31 -5.96
N ILE A 119 -9.04 -15.17 -5.26
CA ILE A 119 -7.84 -14.41 -4.91
C ILE A 119 -7.75 -14.34 -3.39
N GLN A 120 -6.68 -14.91 -2.85
CA GLN A 120 -6.32 -14.71 -1.45
C GLN A 120 -5.46 -13.45 -1.36
N ASN A 121 -5.93 -12.46 -0.58
CA ASN A 121 -5.23 -11.18 -0.48
C ASN A 121 -4.75 -10.97 0.95
N THR A 122 -3.45 -10.73 1.06
CA THR A 122 -2.85 -10.21 2.28
C THR A 122 -2.42 -8.78 2.00
N ILE A 123 -2.88 -7.85 2.85
CA ILE A 123 -2.49 -6.45 2.80
C ILE A 123 -1.67 -6.16 4.05
N LEU A 124 -0.47 -5.62 3.88
CA LEU A 124 0.35 -5.07 4.96
C LEU A 124 0.51 -3.58 4.70
N MET A 125 -0.01 -2.76 5.60
CA MET A 125 0.10 -1.31 5.49
C MET A 125 0.79 -0.73 6.69
N GLU A 126 1.69 0.22 6.44
CA GLU A 126 2.19 1.09 7.49
C GLU A 126 1.06 2.01 7.96
N ILE A 127 1.02 2.29 9.26
CA ILE A 127 0.05 3.18 9.91
C ILE A 127 0.75 4.03 10.97
N SER A 128 0.11 5.10 11.41
CA SER A 128 0.44 5.77 12.66
C SER A 128 -0.42 5.25 13.83
N PRO A 129 0.02 5.38 15.10
CA PRO A 129 -0.70 4.83 16.24
C PRO A 129 -2.15 5.29 16.37
N GLU A 130 -2.44 6.53 15.97
CA GLU A 130 -3.76 7.15 16.02
C GLU A 130 -4.77 6.43 15.11
N GLN A 131 -4.28 5.74 14.08
CA GLN A 131 -5.10 5.08 13.06
C GLN A 131 -5.56 3.69 13.47
N LYS A 132 -4.97 3.11 14.51
CA LYS A 132 -5.35 1.79 15.02
C LYS A 132 -6.83 1.72 15.40
N LYS A 133 -7.39 2.81 15.97
CA LYS A 133 -8.79 2.85 16.40
C LYS A 133 -9.79 2.99 15.25
N PRO A 134 -9.62 3.91 14.28
CA PRO A 134 -10.58 4.08 13.19
C PRO A 134 -10.44 3.08 12.03
N LEU A 135 -9.29 2.40 11.88
CA LEU A 135 -9.09 1.47 10.76
C LEU A 135 -10.00 0.24 10.76
N PRO A 136 -10.25 -0.47 11.88
CA PRO A 136 -11.10 -1.65 11.88
C PRO A 136 -12.51 -1.46 11.29
N PRO A 137 -13.31 -0.46 11.71
CA PRO A 137 -14.63 -0.25 11.10
C PRO A 137 -14.54 0.11 9.61
N LEU A 138 -13.54 0.91 9.22
CA LEU A 138 -13.30 1.22 7.80
C LEU A 138 -12.96 -0.04 6.99
N ILE A 139 -12.08 -0.91 7.49
CA ILE A 139 -11.73 -2.17 6.84
C ILE A 139 -12.97 -3.07 6.71
N LYS A 140 -13.77 -3.19 7.78
CA LYS A 140 -14.97 -4.03 7.81
C LYS A 140 -16.08 -3.53 6.88
N LYS A 141 -16.18 -2.22 6.64
CA LYS A 141 -17.07 -1.63 5.61
C LYS A 141 -16.78 -2.17 4.21
N TYR A 142 -15.50 -2.40 3.87
CA TYR A 142 -15.10 -2.92 2.55
C TYR A 142 -14.99 -4.45 2.52
N PHE A 143 -14.51 -5.05 3.61
CA PHE A 143 -14.22 -6.48 3.73
C PHE A 143 -14.78 -7.03 5.06
N PRO A 144 -16.10 -7.32 5.14
CA PRO A 144 -16.75 -7.72 6.39
C PRO A 144 -16.12 -8.94 7.07
N GLN A 145 -15.65 -9.90 6.27
CA GLN A 145 -15.04 -11.14 6.75
C GLN A 145 -13.51 -11.07 6.93
N ALA A 146 -12.88 -9.92 6.70
CA ALA A 146 -11.43 -9.81 6.80
C ALA A 146 -10.93 -10.06 8.22
N LYS A 147 -9.80 -10.77 8.35
CA LYS A 147 -9.04 -10.87 9.60
C LYS A 147 -8.10 -9.67 9.69
N ILE A 148 -8.11 -8.98 10.82
CA ILE A 148 -7.33 -7.74 11.05
C ILE A 148 -6.38 -7.98 12.21
N GLU A 149 -5.10 -7.70 12.02
CA GLU A 149 -4.06 -7.83 13.04
C GLU A 149 -3.19 -6.56 13.02
N PHE A 150 -2.83 -6.05 14.20
CA PHE A 150 -1.93 -4.90 14.33
C PHE A 150 -0.62 -5.34 14.96
N LYS A 151 0.49 -4.84 14.44
CA LYS A 151 1.83 -5.10 14.96
C LYS A 151 2.53 -3.81 15.34
N LYS A 152 3.31 -3.88 16.41
CA LYS A 152 4.18 -2.80 16.84
C LYS A 152 5.52 -2.86 16.12
N ASP A 153 6.18 -1.71 16.00
CA ASP A 153 7.59 -1.60 15.60
C ASP A 153 8.52 -1.85 16.81
N LEU A 154 9.84 -1.78 16.58
CA LEU A 154 10.87 -1.96 17.63
C LEU A 154 10.82 -0.88 18.73
N ALA A 155 10.11 0.23 18.48
CA ALA A 155 9.90 1.29 19.45
C ALA A 155 8.55 1.12 20.19
N GLU A 156 7.95 -0.07 20.12
CA GLU A 156 6.68 -0.42 20.75
C GLU A 156 5.46 0.40 20.28
N LYS A 157 5.57 1.07 19.12
CA LYS A 157 4.47 1.86 18.54
C LYS A 157 3.72 1.03 17.51
N TRP A 158 2.40 1.12 17.51
CA TRP A 158 1.57 0.50 16.45
C TRP A 158 1.97 1.06 15.10
N ARG A 159 2.41 0.17 14.20
CA ARG A 159 3.03 0.59 12.93
C ARG A 159 2.54 -0.18 11.73
N VAL A 160 2.11 -1.43 11.91
CA VAL A 160 1.63 -2.25 10.79
C VAL A 160 0.22 -2.73 11.04
N CYS A 161 -0.66 -2.53 10.06
CA CYS A 161 -1.96 -3.19 9.97
C CYS A 161 -1.87 -4.30 8.92
N LYS A 162 -2.13 -5.54 9.34
CA LYS A 162 -2.25 -6.72 8.48
C LYS A 162 -3.73 -7.04 8.29
N ILE A 163 -4.14 -7.20 7.03
CA ILE A 163 -5.51 -7.54 6.63
C ILE A 163 -5.44 -8.79 5.76
N GLU A 164 -6.18 -9.83 6.13
CA GLU A 164 -6.33 -11.05 5.33
C GLU A 164 -7.78 -11.15 4.82
N ILE A 165 -7.93 -11.21 3.50
CA ILE A 165 -9.20 -11.36 2.79
C ILE A 165 -9.19 -12.72 2.10
N LYS A 166 -10.16 -13.56 2.43
CA LYS A 166 -10.29 -14.94 1.92
C LYS A 166 -11.17 -15.02 0.68
#